data_AF-A0A957IV89-F1
#
_entry.id   AF-A0A957IV89-F1
#
_cell.length_a   1.000
_cell.length_b   1.000
_cell.length_c   1.000
_cell.angle_alpha   90.00
_cell.angle_beta   90.00
_cell.angle_gamma   90.00
#
_symmetry.space_group_name_H-M   'P 1'
#
loop_
_entity.id
_entity.type
_entity.pdbx_description
1 polymer ?
#
loop_
_entity_poly.entity_id
_entity_poly.type
_entity_poly.pdbx_seq_one_letter_code
_entity_poly.pdbx_strand_id
1 'polypeptide(L)'
;AFQQMAASPITFYLQNPLDELDLQPIVLPEDELVRWLRVESKPAGGYNIFIDENAVRHWLSGYETAVYREPVNARFYFDDDTRELVLVAPHINGRSLDLDATVALINSNLQQGNRAIPLIVKQIIPTVNSNATAAELGITELISESTTWFFGSTDARKHNIARGAANFFGIVVAPGEEFSFNKYLGTISTDDGYEEGLIIIGNRTIKGIGGGICQVSTTLFQTAFWAGFPITERWAHGYMLNYYNDGEGPGMDATVFSPVVDFRFINNTPYHLLIENYYSEENEALTMKMYSTSLGRVVEKTEPVFENVVPAPEEDVWEFNEDLPAGTVNQIDWATEGATVTIHRTVTNAEGVLLIDEDLVSQYIPWANAYHYGPGVDAPDYSLVNP
;
A
#
# COMPACT_ATOMS: atom_id res chain seq x y z
N ALA A 1 6.50 -40.54 -38.11
CA ALA A 1 7.07 -40.12 -36.81
C ALA A 1 7.33 -38.61 -36.78
N PHE A 2 8.39 -38.08 -37.40
CA PHE A 2 8.69 -36.63 -37.39
C PHE A 2 7.54 -35.75 -37.90
N GLN A 3 7.03 -36.02 -39.12
CA GLN A 3 5.88 -35.30 -39.67
C GLN A 3 4.63 -35.41 -38.79
N GLN A 4 4.46 -36.51 -38.05
CA GLN A 4 3.30 -36.73 -37.19
C GLN A 4 3.44 -35.98 -35.84
N MET A 5 4.67 -35.80 -35.35
CA MET A 5 4.96 -34.95 -34.19
C MET A 5 4.82 -33.46 -34.52
N ALA A 6 5.16 -33.06 -35.74
CA ALA A 6 5.10 -31.66 -36.20
C ALA A 6 3.77 -31.26 -36.88
N ALA A 7 2.80 -32.17 -37.02
CA ALA A 7 1.60 -31.97 -37.86
C ALA A 7 0.49 -31.09 -37.25
N SER A 8 0.63 -30.60 -36.03
CA SER A 8 -0.39 -29.77 -35.41
C SER A 8 0.15 -28.89 -34.27
N PRO A 9 -0.47 -27.71 -34.04
CA PRO A 9 -0.14 -26.86 -32.90
C PRO A 9 -0.32 -27.59 -31.56
N ILE A 10 0.39 -27.10 -30.54
CA ILE A 10 0.14 -27.50 -29.15
C ILE A 10 -0.65 -26.39 -28.48
N THR A 11 -1.69 -26.76 -27.76
CA THR A 11 -2.48 -25.86 -26.94
C THR A 11 -2.13 -26.08 -25.47
N PHE A 12 -1.63 -25.04 -24.83
CA PHE A 12 -1.38 -24.98 -23.40
C PHE A 12 -2.53 -24.30 -22.68
N TYR A 13 -2.88 -24.81 -21.50
CA TYR A 13 -3.96 -24.27 -20.69
C TYR A 13 -3.69 -24.46 -19.19
N LEU A 14 -4.31 -23.63 -18.36
CA LEU A 14 -4.31 -23.81 -16.90
C LEU A 14 -5.50 -24.67 -16.49
N GLN A 15 -5.27 -25.73 -15.71
CA GLN A 15 -6.36 -26.59 -15.24
C GLN A 15 -7.30 -25.90 -14.25
N ASN A 16 -6.76 -24.96 -13.47
CA ASN A 16 -7.49 -24.20 -12.45
C ASN A 16 -7.31 -22.70 -12.74
N PRO A 17 -8.08 -22.13 -13.68
CA PRO A 17 -8.02 -20.71 -13.99
C PRO A 17 -8.54 -19.88 -12.82
N LEU A 18 -7.88 -18.76 -12.53
CA LEU A 18 -8.23 -17.83 -11.45
C LEU A 18 -9.01 -16.61 -11.96
N ASP A 19 -8.87 -16.28 -13.25
CA ASP A 19 -9.50 -15.13 -13.90
C ASP A 19 -9.72 -15.38 -15.39
N GLU A 20 -10.28 -14.39 -16.10
CA GLU A 20 -10.55 -14.49 -17.53
C GLU A 20 -9.30 -14.58 -18.41
N LEU A 21 -8.16 -14.05 -17.93
CA LEU A 21 -6.89 -14.15 -18.65
C LEU A 21 -6.39 -15.58 -18.66
N ASP A 22 -6.55 -16.31 -17.55
CA ASP A 22 -6.19 -17.73 -17.46
C ASP A 22 -7.03 -18.65 -18.36
N LEU A 23 -8.22 -18.20 -18.79
CA LEU A 23 -9.07 -18.94 -19.71
C LEU A 23 -8.53 -18.90 -21.15
N GLN A 24 -7.62 -17.98 -21.47
CA GLN A 24 -7.06 -17.86 -22.81
C GLN A 24 -5.98 -18.94 -23.02
N PRO A 25 -6.19 -19.90 -23.95
CA PRO A 25 -5.21 -20.92 -24.21
C PRO A 25 -3.97 -20.33 -24.91
N ILE A 26 -2.80 -20.81 -24.52
CA ILE A 26 -1.54 -20.43 -25.14
C ILE A 26 -1.26 -21.42 -26.27
N VAL A 27 -1.17 -20.95 -27.51
CA VAL A 27 -0.96 -21.81 -28.68
C VAL A 27 0.50 -21.75 -29.13
N LEU A 28 1.17 -22.90 -29.14
CA LEU A 28 2.46 -23.07 -29.80
C LEU A 28 2.22 -23.41 -31.28
N PRO A 29 2.60 -22.52 -32.21
CA PRO A 29 2.42 -22.77 -33.62
C PRO A 29 3.38 -23.86 -34.13
N GLU A 30 3.03 -24.47 -35.26
CA GLU A 30 3.75 -25.62 -35.82
C GLU A 30 5.21 -25.30 -36.14
N ASP A 31 5.49 -24.09 -36.64
CA ASP A 31 6.84 -23.64 -36.98
C ASP A 31 7.74 -23.55 -35.75
N GLU A 32 7.20 -23.11 -34.61
CA GLU A 32 7.91 -23.08 -33.34
C GLU A 32 8.10 -24.49 -32.76
N LEU A 33 7.10 -25.36 -32.86
CA LEU A 33 7.23 -26.77 -32.48
C LEU A 33 8.34 -27.48 -33.28
N VAL A 34 8.45 -27.22 -34.59
CA VAL A 34 9.53 -27.76 -35.42
C VAL A 34 10.90 -27.32 -34.91
N ARG A 35 11.03 -26.07 -34.42
CA ARG A 35 12.29 -25.58 -33.84
C ARG A 35 12.67 -26.27 -32.54
N TRP A 36 11.71 -26.87 -31.83
CA TRP A 36 12.00 -27.66 -30.63
C TRP A 36 12.47 -29.07 -30.95
N LEU A 37 12.15 -29.63 -32.12
CA LEU A 37 12.51 -31.01 -32.43
C LEU A 37 14.02 -31.14 -32.72
N ARG A 38 14.62 -32.19 -32.17
CA ARG A 38 16.00 -32.62 -32.41
C ARG A 38 16.00 -34.06 -32.89
N VAL A 39 16.97 -34.39 -33.74
CA VAL A 39 17.11 -35.72 -34.32
C VAL A 39 18.54 -36.20 -34.11
N GLU A 40 18.69 -37.36 -33.46
CA GLU A 40 19.97 -38.04 -33.29
C GLU A 40 19.97 -39.41 -33.96
N SER A 41 21.08 -39.78 -34.61
CA SER A 41 21.24 -41.11 -35.18
C SER A 41 21.53 -42.15 -34.10
N LYS A 42 20.86 -43.31 -34.15
CA LYS A 42 21.12 -44.42 -33.23
C LYS A 42 22.32 -45.25 -33.70
N PRO A 43 23.18 -45.76 -32.79
CA PRO A 43 24.35 -46.58 -33.14
C PRO A 43 24.03 -47.86 -33.94
N ALA A 44 22.83 -48.42 -33.77
CA ALA A 44 22.37 -49.64 -34.44
C ALA A 44 21.57 -49.39 -35.74
N GLY A 45 21.53 -48.13 -36.22
CA GLY A 45 20.67 -47.69 -37.31
C GLY A 45 19.34 -47.13 -36.81
N GLY A 46 18.80 -46.15 -37.55
CA GLY A 46 17.58 -45.41 -37.20
C GLY A 46 17.85 -44.06 -36.53
N TYR A 47 16.77 -43.35 -36.19
CA TYR A 47 16.81 -42.01 -35.60
C TYR A 47 16.02 -41.98 -34.28
N ASN A 48 16.51 -41.18 -33.33
CA ASN A 48 15.77 -40.76 -32.14
C ASN A 48 15.30 -39.32 -32.36
N ILE A 49 14.01 -39.06 -32.17
CA ILE A 49 13.44 -37.71 -32.23
C ILE A 49 13.09 -37.33 -30.80
N PHE A 50 13.59 -36.20 -30.34
CA PHE A 50 13.32 -35.68 -29.00
C PHE A 50 13.14 -34.17 -29.06
N ILE A 51 12.75 -33.59 -27.94
CA ILE A 51 12.47 -32.16 -27.82
C ILE A 51 13.67 -31.52 -27.13
N ASP A 52 14.09 -30.37 -27.65
CA ASP A 52 15.06 -29.50 -27.01
C ASP A 52 14.41 -28.83 -25.80
N GLU A 53 14.67 -29.38 -24.63
CA GLU A 53 14.14 -28.86 -23.37
C GLU A 53 14.55 -27.41 -23.10
N ASN A 54 15.72 -26.97 -23.60
CA ASN A 54 16.14 -25.57 -23.44
C ASN A 54 15.30 -24.64 -24.30
N ALA A 55 14.96 -25.05 -25.52
CA ALA A 55 14.06 -24.28 -26.39
C ALA A 55 12.66 -24.17 -25.77
N VAL A 56 12.15 -25.26 -25.20
CA VAL A 56 10.85 -25.28 -24.49
C VAL A 56 10.88 -24.33 -23.29
N ARG A 57 11.93 -24.41 -22.45
CA ARG A 57 12.09 -23.55 -21.26
C ARG A 57 12.13 -22.08 -21.63
N HIS A 58 12.94 -21.73 -22.64
CA HIS A 58 13.07 -20.36 -23.09
C HIS A 58 11.74 -19.80 -23.62
N TRP A 59 10.97 -20.61 -24.33
CA TRP A 59 9.67 -20.20 -24.81
C TRP A 59 8.65 -20.07 -23.66
N LEU A 60 8.62 -21.03 -22.74
CA LEU A 60 7.73 -21.01 -21.57
C LEU A 60 8.05 -19.88 -20.60
N SER A 61 9.30 -19.45 -20.48
CA SER A 61 9.68 -18.30 -19.63
C SER A 61 8.98 -17.01 -20.07
N GLY A 62 8.58 -16.89 -21.34
CA GLY A 62 7.79 -15.77 -21.84
C GLY A 62 6.38 -15.67 -21.22
N TYR A 63 5.89 -16.71 -20.55
CA TYR A 63 4.57 -16.76 -19.93
C TYR A 63 4.61 -16.77 -18.40
N GLU A 64 5.80 -16.75 -17.78
CA GLU A 64 5.92 -16.80 -16.31
C GLU A 64 5.17 -15.66 -15.64
N THR A 65 5.33 -14.43 -16.12
CA THR A 65 4.63 -13.26 -15.57
C THR A 65 3.11 -13.35 -15.75
N ALA A 66 2.64 -13.89 -16.88
CA ALA A 66 1.20 -14.06 -17.13
C ALA A 66 0.57 -15.12 -16.22
N VAL A 67 1.31 -16.18 -15.88
CA VAL A 67 0.86 -17.24 -14.98
C VAL A 67 1.02 -16.85 -13.51
N TYR A 68 2.04 -16.05 -13.20
CA TYR A 68 2.37 -15.66 -11.84
C TYR A 68 1.21 -14.94 -11.15
N ARG A 69 0.97 -15.32 -9.90
CA ARG A 69 0.12 -14.57 -8.97
C ARG A 69 0.87 -14.46 -7.66
N GLU A 70 1.00 -13.23 -7.16
CA GLU A 70 1.62 -12.96 -5.87
C GLU A 70 0.74 -13.53 -4.75
N PRO A 71 1.31 -14.21 -3.73
CA PRO A 71 0.55 -14.64 -2.57
C PRO A 71 0.13 -13.43 -1.72
N VAL A 72 -1.04 -13.54 -1.08
CA VAL A 72 -1.54 -12.51 -0.15
C VAL A 72 -1.55 -13.08 1.27
N ASN A 73 -0.85 -12.41 2.17
CA ASN A 73 -0.81 -12.78 3.59
C ASN A 73 -2.21 -12.77 4.23
N ALA A 74 -2.42 -13.65 5.21
CA ALA A 74 -3.57 -13.56 6.10
C ALA A 74 -3.52 -12.27 6.93
N ARG A 75 -4.70 -11.79 7.34
CA ARG A 75 -4.84 -10.66 8.26
C ARG A 75 -5.33 -11.12 9.62
N PHE A 76 -4.84 -10.48 10.67
CA PHE A 76 -5.14 -10.84 12.05
C PHE A 76 -5.46 -9.61 12.89
N TYR A 77 -6.05 -9.79 14.06
CA TYR A 77 -5.90 -8.86 15.17
C TYR A 77 -5.31 -9.60 16.37
N PHE A 78 -4.66 -8.89 17.27
CA PHE A 78 -4.08 -9.40 18.50
C PHE A 78 -5.09 -9.26 19.63
N ASP A 79 -5.44 -10.38 20.24
CA ASP A 79 -6.33 -10.40 21.39
C ASP A 79 -5.50 -10.18 22.66
N ASP A 80 -5.60 -9.01 23.28
CA ASP A 80 -4.77 -8.60 24.43
C ASP A 80 -4.96 -9.50 25.67
N ASP A 81 -6.12 -10.12 25.83
CA ASP A 81 -6.45 -10.98 26.98
C ASP A 81 -5.80 -12.35 26.87
N THR A 82 -5.91 -12.97 25.69
CA THR A 82 -5.40 -14.31 25.40
C THR A 82 -3.96 -14.31 24.89
N ARG A 83 -3.50 -13.16 24.35
CA ARG A 83 -2.23 -12.98 23.64
C ARG A 83 -2.10 -13.85 22.38
N GLU A 84 -3.23 -14.14 21.75
CA GLU A 84 -3.31 -14.91 20.51
C GLU A 84 -3.67 -14.01 19.31
N LEU A 85 -3.36 -14.51 18.11
CA LEU A 85 -3.82 -13.88 16.88
C LEU A 85 -5.17 -14.45 16.50
N VAL A 86 -6.12 -13.57 16.21
CA VAL A 86 -7.45 -13.92 15.73
C VAL A 86 -7.54 -13.59 14.24
N LEU A 87 -7.93 -14.57 13.43
CA LEU A 87 -7.99 -14.45 11.98
C LEU A 87 -9.09 -13.46 11.56
N VAL A 88 -8.70 -12.41 10.83
CA VAL A 88 -9.60 -11.41 10.24
C VAL A 88 -9.89 -11.74 8.79
N ALA A 89 -8.86 -12.06 8.01
CA ALA A 89 -9.01 -12.45 6.61
C ALA A 89 -8.06 -13.62 6.28
N PRO A 90 -8.54 -14.66 5.58
CA PRO A 90 -7.69 -15.79 5.20
C PRO A 90 -6.63 -15.37 4.17
N HIS A 91 -5.51 -16.08 4.16
CA HIS A 91 -4.49 -15.92 3.13
C HIS A 91 -4.98 -16.38 1.76
N ILE A 92 -4.36 -15.86 0.70
CA ILE A 92 -4.55 -16.32 -0.67
C ILE A 92 -3.23 -16.87 -1.18
N ASN A 93 -3.23 -18.13 -1.59
CA ASN A 93 -2.04 -18.75 -2.18
C ASN A 93 -1.74 -18.10 -3.53
N GLY A 94 -0.48 -17.72 -3.71
CA GLY A 94 0.06 -17.35 -5.01
C GLY A 94 0.35 -18.58 -5.85
N ARG A 95 0.86 -18.35 -7.05
CA ARG A 95 1.36 -19.43 -7.91
C ARG A 95 2.44 -18.94 -8.86
N SER A 96 3.28 -19.87 -9.31
CA SER A 96 4.24 -19.66 -10.39
C SER A 96 4.23 -20.84 -11.36
N LEU A 97 4.73 -20.63 -12.58
CA LEU A 97 4.87 -21.71 -13.56
C LEU A 97 5.96 -22.69 -13.13
N ASP A 98 5.64 -23.98 -13.10
CA ASP A 98 6.62 -25.05 -12.90
C ASP A 98 7.23 -25.44 -14.24
N LEU A 99 8.31 -24.78 -14.63
CA LEU A 99 8.97 -25.05 -15.91
C LEU A 99 9.43 -26.51 -16.04
N ASP A 100 10.05 -27.06 -14.99
CA ASP A 100 10.58 -28.43 -14.99
C ASP A 100 9.45 -29.45 -15.18
N ALA A 101 8.40 -29.35 -14.35
CA ALA A 101 7.27 -30.28 -14.42
C ALA A 101 6.49 -30.13 -15.73
N THR A 102 6.34 -28.89 -16.23
CA THR A 102 5.67 -28.63 -17.52
C THR A 102 6.46 -29.23 -18.68
N VAL A 103 7.79 -29.08 -18.72
CA VAL A 103 8.66 -29.69 -19.75
C VAL A 103 8.56 -31.22 -19.73
N ALA A 104 8.62 -31.84 -18.55
CA ALA A 104 8.46 -33.28 -18.40
C ALA A 104 7.08 -33.76 -18.90
N LEU A 105 6.04 -32.98 -18.61
CA LEU A 105 4.68 -33.27 -19.06
C LEU A 105 4.54 -33.13 -20.58
N ILE A 106 5.17 -32.12 -21.19
CA ILE A 106 5.22 -31.94 -22.65
C ILE A 106 5.82 -33.17 -23.32
N ASN A 107 6.98 -33.62 -22.84
CA ASN A 107 7.68 -34.79 -23.39
C ASN A 107 6.81 -36.05 -23.37
N SER A 108 6.12 -36.32 -22.26
CA SER A 108 5.24 -37.50 -22.13
C SER A 108 3.98 -37.39 -23.00
N ASN A 109 3.33 -36.23 -23.06
CA ASN A 109 2.10 -36.04 -23.81
C ASN A 109 2.32 -36.09 -25.32
N LEU A 110 3.43 -35.52 -25.80
CA LEU A 110 3.73 -35.52 -27.22
C LEU A 110 4.04 -36.91 -27.77
N GLN A 111 4.69 -37.77 -26.96
CA GLN A 111 4.87 -39.20 -27.30
C GLN A 111 3.54 -39.94 -27.42
N GLN A 112 2.53 -39.53 -26.65
CA GLN A 112 1.18 -40.13 -26.68
C GLN A 112 0.27 -39.51 -27.75
N GLY A 113 0.74 -38.50 -28.49
CA GLY A 113 -0.06 -37.80 -29.50
C GLY A 113 -1.01 -36.75 -28.92
N ASN A 114 -0.99 -36.49 -27.61
CA ASN A 114 -1.78 -35.41 -27.03
C ASN A 114 -1.18 -34.05 -27.42
N ARG A 115 -2.06 -33.09 -27.71
CA ARG A 115 -1.74 -31.72 -28.12
C ARG A 115 -2.36 -30.66 -27.22
N ALA A 116 -3.23 -31.05 -26.30
CA ALA A 116 -3.71 -30.19 -25.24
C ALA A 116 -2.95 -30.54 -23.96
N ILE A 117 -2.02 -29.67 -23.55
CA ILE A 117 -1.08 -29.94 -22.46
C ILE A 117 -1.29 -28.92 -21.35
N PRO A 118 -1.63 -29.34 -20.12
CA PRO A 118 -1.80 -28.38 -19.05
C PRO A 118 -0.45 -27.79 -18.63
N LEU A 119 -0.42 -26.51 -18.31
CA LEU A 119 0.69 -25.89 -17.60
C LEU A 119 0.65 -26.34 -16.14
N ILE A 120 1.79 -26.78 -15.62
CA ILE A 120 1.92 -27.14 -14.21
C ILE A 120 2.32 -25.88 -13.44
N VAL A 121 1.64 -25.63 -12.33
CA VAL A 121 1.91 -24.49 -11.45
C VAL A 121 2.36 -24.96 -10.09
N LYS A 122 3.34 -24.27 -9.50
CA LYS A 122 3.68 -24.40 -8.08
C LYS A 122 2.83 -23.42 -7.29
N GLN A 123 2.16 -23.89 -6.25
CA GLN A 123 1.51 -22.99 -5.30
C GLN A 123 2.57 -22.32 -4.43
N ILE A 124 2.39 -21.01 -4.20
CA ILE A 124 3.24 -20.21 -3.33
C ILE A 124 2.39 -19.90 -2.09
N ILE A 125 2.72 -20.54 -0.98
CA ILE A 125 2.06 -20.24 0.30
C ILE A 125 2.71 -18.96 0.85
N PRO A 126 1.92 -17.94 1.23
CA PRO A 126 2.45 -16.73 1.86
C PRO A 126 3.20 -17.06 3.15
N THR A 127 4.18 -16.23 3.48
CA THR A 127 4.95 -16.37 4.73
C THR A 127 4.03 -16.31 5.95
N VAL A 128 3.01 -15.44 5.90
CA VAL A 128 1.98 -15.33 6.92
C VAL A 128 0.70 -15.98 6.39
N ASN A 129 0.55 -17.28 6.64
CA ASN A 129 -0.65 -18.04 6.27
C ASN A 129 -1.72 -17.99 7.38
N SER A 130 -2.92 -18.50 7.11
CA SER A 130 -4.07 -18.43 8.02
C SER A 130 -3.92 -19.18 9.34
N ASN A 131 -2.96 -20.09 9.46
CA ASN A 131 -2.68 -20.83 10.70
C ASN A 131 -1.50 -20.24 11.48
N ALA A 132 -0.92 -19.13 11.02
CA ALA A 132 0.18 -18.48 11.71
C ALA A 132 -0.24 -18.04 13.11
N THR A 133 0.63 -18.30 14.09
CA THR A 133 0.40 -17.97 15.49
C THR A 133 1.21 -16.76 15.94
N ALA A 134 0.74 -16.11 17.01
CA ALA A 134 1.48 -15.03 17.68
C ALA A 134 2.93 -15.43 18.01
N ALA A 135 3.11 -16.65 18.52
CA ALA A 135 4.41 -17.20 18.90
C ALA A 135 5.36 -17.43 17.70
N GLU A 136 4.87 -17.96 16.58
CA GLU A 136 5.68 -18.16 15.37
C GLU A 136 6.10 -16.83 14.74
N LEU A 137 5.22 -15.82 14.79
CA LEU A 137 5.48 -14.50 14.23
C LEU A 137 6.30 -13.59 15.17
N GLY A 138 6.39 -13.93 16.46
CA GLY A 138 7.05 -13.11 17.47
C GLY A 138 6.25 -11.86 17.84
N ILE A 139 4.93 -11.93 17.77
CA ILE A 139 4.04 -10.84 18.17
C ILE A 139 3.54 -11.14 19.58
N THR A 140 3.91 -10.34 20.57
CA THR A 140 3.65 -10.65 21.99
C THR A 140 2.95 -9.54 22.76
N GLU A 141 3.05 -8.29 22.30
CA GLU A 141 2.52 -7.12 23.00
C GLU A 141 2.36 -5.91 22.07
N LEU A 142 1.60 -4.92 22.53
CA LEU A 142 1.55 -3.58 21.95
C LEU A 142 2.90 -2.88 22.17
N ILE A 143 3.53 -2.40 21.10
CA ILE A 143 4.81 -1.68 21.16
C ILE A 143 4.67 -0.19 20.88
N SER A 144 3.60 0.24 20.22
CA SER A 144 3.30 1.66 19.98
C SER A 144 1.85 1.88 19.61
N GLU A 145 1.32 3.04 20.01
CA GLU A 145 0.02 3.55 19.56
C GLU A 145 0.11 5.05 19.32
N SER A 146 -0.71 5.56 18.39
CA SER A 146 -0.90 7.00 18.21
C SER A 146 -2.33 7.28 17.78
N THR A 147 -2.84 8.44 18.18
CA THR A 147 -4.19 8.89 17.84
C THR A 147 -4.13 10.26 17.22
N THR A 148 -4.90 10.45 16.15
CA THR A 148 -5.14 11.76 15.57
C THR A 148 -6.64 12.06 15.52
N TRP A 149 -6.98 13.34 15.49
CA TRP A 149 -8.36 13.81 15.53
C TRP A 149 -8.75 14.55 14.26
N PHE A 150 -10.04 14.53 13.97
CA PHE A 150 -10.66 15.15 12.82
C PHE A 150 -11.92 15.91 13.21
N PHE A 151 -11.86 16.64 14.32
CA PHE A 151 -13.00 17.33 14.91
C PHE A 151 -13.71 18.25 13.91
N GLY A 152 -15.05 18.21 13.90
CA GLY A 152 -15.86 19.08 13.04
C GLY A 152 -15.72 18.81 11.53
N SER A 153 -15.08 17.69 11.15
CA SER A 153 -14.96 17.32 9.73
C SER A 153 -16.33 17.04 9.10
N THR A 154 -16.40 17.27 7.80
CA THR A 154 -17.57 16.88 6.99
C THR A 154 -17.79 15.37 7.02
N ASP A 155 -19.04 14.94 6.83
CA ASP A 155 -19.41 13.52 6.78
C ASP A 155 -18.62 12.76 5.71
N ALA A 156 -18.43 13.37 4.53
CA ALA A 156 -17.63 12.79 3.46
C ALA A 156 -16.16 12.56 3.86
N ARG A 157 -15.53 13.51 4.58
CA ARG A 157 -14.16 13.34 5.08
C ARG A 157 -14.09 12.24 6.14
N LYS A 158 -15.04 12.20 7.06
CA LYS A 158 -15.14 11.14 8.10
C LYS A 158 -15.28 9.76 7.47
N HIS A 159 -16.19 9.61 6.50
CA HIS A 159 -16.41 8.38 5.75
C HIS A 159 -15.14 7.93 5.02
N ASN A 160 -14.48 8.83 4.30
CA ASN A 160 -13.23 8.53 3.60
C ASN A 160 -12.09 8.10 4.53
N ILE A 161 -11.97 8.73 5.72
CA ILE A 161 -11.00 8.32 6.74
C ILE A 161 -11.30 6.89 7.20
N ALA A 162 -12.55 6.58 7.55
CA ALA A 162 -12.96 5.24 7.97
C ALA A 162 -12.70 4.19 6.87
N ARG A 163 -13.10 4.49 5.63
CA ARG A 163 -12.92 3.60 4.49
C ARG A 163 -11.44 3.34 4.19
N GLY A 164 -10.61 4.38 4.22
CA GLY A 164 -9.17 4.27 4.01
C GLY A 164 -8.47 3.51 5.13
N ALA A 165 -8.80 3.81 6.38
CA ALA A 165 -8.23 3.14 7.55
C ALA A 165 -8.51 1.63 7.55
N ALA A 166 -9.70 1.19 7.09
CA ALA A 166 -10.04 -0.23 6.99
C ALA A 166 -9.05 -1.06 6.17
N ASN A 167 -8.39 -0.48 5.17
CA ASN A 167 -7.40 -1.19 4.35
C ASN A 167 -6.13 -1.54 5.14
N PHE A 168 -5.87 -0.87 6.26
CA PHE A 168 -4.69 -1.06 7.11
C PHE A 168 -4.94 -1.97 8.32
N PHE A 169 -6.18 -2.45 8.52
CA PHE A 169 -6.48 -3.31 9.65
C PHE A 169 -5.91 -4.72 9.42
N GLY A 170 -5.09 -5.18 10.36
CA GLY A 170 -4.57 -6.53 10.44
C GLY A 170 -3.44 -6.85 9.48
N ILE A 171 -2.67 -5.85 9.06
CA ILE A 171 -1.50 -6.06 8.20
C ILE A 171 -0.35 -6.62 9.03
N VAL A 172 0.30 -7.67 8.52
CA VAL A 172 1.54 -8.21 9.09
C VAL A 172 2.73 -7.86 8.19
N VAL A 173 3.73 -7.17 8.75
CA VAL A 173 4.97 -6.75 8.09
C VAL A 173 6.12 -7.61 8.59
N ALA A 174 6.79 -8.32 7.68
CA ALA A 174 7.84 -9.27 8.02
C ALA A 174 9.15 -8.61 8.51
N PRO A 175 10.00 -9.33 9.25
CA PRO A 175 11.37 -8.89 9.53
C PRO A 175 12.12 -8.50 8.25
N GLY A 176 12.64 -7.27 8.21
CA GLY A 176 13.34 -6.70 7.07
C GLY A 176 12.45 -6.20 5.92
N GLU A 177 11.13 -6.35 6.01
CA GLU A 177 10.21 -5.81 4.99
C GLU A 177 10.10 -4.29 5.11
N GLU A 178 10.10 -3.61 3.96
CA GLU A 178 9.71 -2.21 3.86
C GLU A 178 8.19 -2.12 3.67
N PHE A 179 7.53 -1.48 4.62
CA PHE A 179 6.13 -1.11 4.49
C PHE A 179 5.99 0.09 3.54
N SER A 180 4.97 0.05 2.68
CA SER A 180 4.54 1.17 1.83
C SER A 180 3.07 1.42 2.05
N PHE A 181 2.71 2.65 2.38
CA PHE A 181 1.31 3.05 2.57
C PHE A 181 0.50 2.84 1.29
N ASN A 182 1.03 3.31 0.15
CA ASN A 182 0.36 3.19 -1.15
C ASN A 182 0.17 1.74 -1.61
N LYS A 183 1.06 0.80 -1.22
CA LYS A 183 0.88 -0.64 -1.49
C LYS A 183 -0.43 -1.18 -0.91
N TYR A 184 -0.83 -0.71 0.28
CA TYR A 184 -1.99 -1.22 0.99
C TYR A 184 -3.24 -0.35 0.84
N LEU A 185 -3.07 0.94 0.52
CA LEU A 185 -4.18 1.87 0.34
C LEU A 185 -5.17 1.43 -0.74
N GLY A 186 -4.68 0.80 -1.81
CA GLY A 186 -5.50 0.43 -2.97
C GLY A 186 -5.93 1.63 -3.79
N THR A 187 -6.94 1.44 -4.64
CA THR A 187 -7.49 2.49 -5.50
C THR A 187 -8.42 3.41 -4.70
N ILE A 188 -8.29 4.72 -4.92
CA ILE A 188 -9.19 5.74 -4.37
C ILE A 188 -10.22 6.06 -5.45
N SER A 189 -11.38 5.43 -5.40
CA SER A 189 -12.48 5.64 -6.36
C SER A 189 -13.84 5.55 -5.69
N THR A 190 -14.87 6.07 -6.36
CA THR A 190 -16.26 5.90 -5.91
C THR A 190 -16.68 4.43 -5.90
N ASP A 191 -16.16 3.62 -6.83
CA ASP A 191 -16.45 2.19 -6.91
C ASP A 191 -15.87 1.42 -5.71
N ASP A 192 -14.76 1.92 -5.15
CA ASP A 192 -14.15 1.40 -3.92
C ASP A 192 -14.79 1.95 -2.63
N GLY A 193 -15.85 2.74 -2.78
CA GLY A 193 -16.65 3.29 -1.68
C GLY A 193 -16.15 4.63 -1.14
N TYR A 194 -15.27 5.34 -1.84
CA TYR A 194 -14.87 6.69 -1.46
C TYR A 194 -15.87 7.74 -1.93
N GLU A 195 -15.99 8.81 -1.14
CA GLU A 195 -16.81 9.96 -1.44
C GLU A 195 -15.97 11.16 -1.90
N GLU A 196 -16.62 12.07 -2.61
CA GLU A 196 -16.03 13.35 -2.99
C GLU A 196 -15.93 14.27 -1.75
N GLY A 197 -14.73 14.74 -1.46
CA GLY A 197 -14.45 15.65 -0.35
C GLY A 197 -13.41 16.69 -0.75
N LEU A 198 -12.97 17.50 0.20
CA LEU A 198 -11.86 18.42 -0.03
C LEU A 198 -10.53 17.67 -0.03
N ILE A 199 -9.71 17.91 -1.05
CA ILE A 199 -8.36 17.41 -1.19
C ILE A 199 -7.39 18.57 -1.40
N ILE A 200 -6.16 18.41 -0.96
CA ILE A 200 -5.09 19.38 -1.13
C ILE A 200 -4.23 18.93 -2.30
N ILE A 201 -4.16 19.74 -3.37
CA ILE A 201 -3.27 19.49 -4.52
C ILE A 201 -2.48 20.76 -4.83
N GLY A 202 -1.16 20.65 -4.73
CA GLY A 202 -0.25 21.78 -4.97
C GLY A 202 -0.55 22.92 -4.00
N ASN A 203 -0.99 24.06 -4.53
CA ASN A 203 -1.29 25.27 -3.77
C ASN A 203 -2.79 25.57 -3.66
N ARG A 204 -3.65 24.54 -3.73
CA ARG A 204 -5.10 24.73 -3.67
C ARG A 204 -5.80 23.57 -2.96
N THR A 205 -6.88 23.91 -2.26
CA THR A 205 -7.87 22.97 -1.76
C THR A 205 -9.01 22.89 -2.76
N ILE A 206 -9.21 21.71 -3.34
CA ILE A 206 -10.23 21.47 -4.37
C ILE A 206 -11.11 20.28 -3.99
N LYS A 207 -12.25 20.13 -4.66
CA LYS A 207 -13.07 18.94 -4.53
C LYS A 207 -12.43 17.77 -5.27
N GLY A 208 -12.40 16.59 -4.64
CA GLY A 208 -11.89 15.37 -5.24
C GLY A 208 -12.17 14.14 -4.37
N ILE A 209 -11.94 12.95 -4.92
CA ILE A 209 -12.28 11.70 -4.25
C ILE A 209 -11.24 11.36 -3.18
N GLY A 210 -11.70 10.94 -1.99
CA GLY A 210 -10.81 10.45 -0.93
C GLY A 210 -10.18 11.53 -0.05
N GLY A 211 -10.81 12.70 0.05
CA GLY A 211 -10.43 13.71 1.06
C GLY A 211 -10.39 13.11 2.46
N GLY A 212 -9.24 13.21 3.14
CA GLY A 212 -9.01 12.66 4.49
C GLY A 212 -7.96 11.55 4.58
N ILE A 213 -7.50 10.97 3.46
CA ILE A 213 -6.52 9.87 3.50
C ILE A 213 -5.18 10.23 4.16
N CYS A 214 -4.73 11.49 4.05
CA CYS A 214 -3.51 11.91 4.75
C CYS A 214 -3.61 11.82 6.27
N GLN A 215 -4.83 11.82 6.85
CA GLN A 215 -5.05 11.56 8.28
C GLN A 215 -4.61 10.14 8.65
N VAL A 216 -4.96 9.17 7.81
CA VAL A 216 -4.61 7.75 8.00
C VAL A 216 -3.09 7.57 7.91
N SER A 217 -2.47 8.14 6.88
CA SER A 217 -1.02 8.15 6.70
C SER A 217 -0.30 8.82 7.88
N THR A 218 -0.78 9.98 8.32
CA THR A 218 -0.20 10.74 9.44
C THR A 218 -0.27 9.94 10.74
N THR A 219 -1.41 9.32 11.04
CA THR A 219 -1.55 8.48 12.25
C THR A 219 -0.60 7.29 12.21
N LEU A 220 -0.50 6.61 11.06
CA LEU A 220 0.36 5.45 10.88
C LEU A 220 1.85 5.84 10.96
N PHE A 221 2.22 6.98 10.38
CA PHE A 221 3.54 7.57 10.52
C PHE A 221 3.90 7.85 11.98
N GLN A 222 3.02 8.53 12.73
CA GLN A 222 3.25 8.82 14.14
C GLN A 222 3.46 7.53 14.95
N THR A 223 2.68 6.48 14.68
CA THR A 223 2.87 5.18 15.35
C THR A 223 4.18 4.51 14.96
N ALA A 224 4.58 4.53 13.69
CA ALA A 224 5.87 3.99 13.24
C ALA A 224 7.06 4.78 13.83
N PHE A 225 6.91 6.11 13.93
CA PHE A 225 7.87 7.03 14.52
C PHE A 225 8.07 6.69 16.00
N TRP A 226 7.00 6.55 16.77
CA TRP A 226 7.10 6.24 18.21
C TRP A 226 7.48 4.78 18.49
N ALA A 227 7.22 3.86 17.56
CA ALA A 227 7.75 2.49 17.61
C ALA A 227 9.27 2.40 17.36
N GLY A 228 9.92 3.51 16.96
CA GLY A 228 11.36 3.53 16.74
C GLY A 228 11.80 2.90 15.42
N PHE A 229 10.91 2.80 14.42
CA PHE A 229 11.27 2.28 13.09
C PHE A 229 12.02 3.32 12.25
N PRO A 230 12.98 2.90 11.40
CA PRO A 230 13.57 3.76 10.36
C PRO A 230 12.51 4.16 9.35
N ILE A 231 12.31 5.47 9.19
CA ILE A 231 11.40 6.04 8.20
C ILE A 231 12.20 6.26 6.91
N THR A 232 11.83 5.57 5.83
CA THR A 232 12.55 5.62 4.56
C THR A 232 11.96 6.61 3.57
N GLU A 233 10.66 6.92 3.72
CA GLU A 233 10.00 7.96 2.95
C GLU A 233 8.92 8.63 3.81
N ARG A 234 8.99 9.96 3.92
CA ARG A 234 7.94 10.79 4.54
C ARG A 234 7.95 12.17 3.89
N TRP A 235 6.77 12.66 3.59
CA TRP A 235 6.55 14.00 3.05
C TRP A 235 5.62 14.78 3.98
N ALA A 236 5.99 16.02 4.30
CA ALA A 236 5.08 16.95 4.95
C ALA A 236 4.00 17.44 3.97
N HIS A 237 2.88 17.93 4.48
CA HIS A 237 1.96 18.74 3.69
C HIS A 237 2.65 20.03 3.23
N GLY A 238 2.14 20.65 2.16
CA GLY A 238 2.72 21.88 1.61
C GLY A 238 2.59 23.08 2.54
N TYR A 239 1.57 23.11 3.40
CA TYR A 239 1.36 24.14 4.42
C TYR A 239 1.01 23.48 5.75
N MET A 240 1.19 24.23 6.83
CA MET A 240 0.99 23.72 8.18
C MET A 240 -0.50 23.55 8.47
N LEU A 241 -0.90 22.33 8.82
CA LEU A 241 -2.28 22.01 9.12
C LEU A 241 -2.54 22.10 10.62
N ASN A 242 -3.27 23.13 11.02
CA ASN A 242 -3.50 23.44 12.43
C ASN A 242 -4.19 22.31 13.21
N TYR A 243 -5.01 21.48 12.56
CA TYR A 243 -5.71 20.38 13.23
C TYR A 243 -4.78 19.20 13.62
N TYR A 244 -3.51 19.19 13.20
CA TYR A 244 -2.51 18.27 13.77
C TYR A 244 -1.78 18.84 15.00
N ASN A 245 -1.98 20.13 15.32
CA ASN A 245 -1.34 20.77 16.46
C ASN A 245 -1.91 20.31 17.80
N ASP A 246 -3.14 19.80 17.83
CA ASP A 246 -3.74 19.21 19.03
C ASP A 246 -3.10 17.87 19.43
N GLY A 247 -2.27 17.29 18.55
CA GLY A 247 -1.51 16.07 18.81
C GLY A 247 -0.01 16.32 18.92
N GLU A 248 0.73 15.83 17.93
CA GLU A 248 2.21 15.79 17.95
C GLU A 248 2.89 17.11 17.54
N GLY A 249 2.12 18.08 17.05
CA GLY A 249 2.60 19.39 16.63
C GLY A 249 3.15 19.44 15.19
N PRO A 250 3.60 20.63 14.74
CA PRO A 250 4.12 20.83 13.40
C PRO A 250 5.34 19.95 13.09
N GLY A 251 5.37 19.37 11.89
CA GLY A 251 6.44 18.48 11.43
C GLY A 251 6.17 17.00 11.70
N MET A 252 5.06 16.66 12.35
CA MET A 252 4.65 15.29 12.66
C MET A 252 3.50 14.78 11.78
N ASP A 253 3.35 15.35 10.59
CA ASP A 253 2.38 14.97 9.56
C ASP A 253 3.05 14.14 8.44
N ALA A 254 2.28 13.30 7.76
CA ALA A 254 2.74 12.56 6.59
C ALA A 254 1.67 12.58 5.50
N THR A 255 1.91 13.35 4.44
CA THR A 255 1.03 13.41 3.27
C THR A 255 1.31 12.25 2.31
N VAL A 256 0.29 11.86 1.55
CA VAL A 256 0.36 10.81 0.53
C VAL A 256 -0.44 11.24 -0.70
N PHE A 257 0.04 10.83 -1.87
CA PHE A 257 -0.62 11.07 -3.15
C PHE A 257 -0.26 9.92 -4.08
N SER A 258 -1.09 8.87 -4.07
CA SER A 258 -0.82 7.64 -4.82
C SER A 258 -0.79 7.89 -6.34
N PRO A 259 0.19 7.32 -7.08
CA PRO A 259 1.28 6.46 -6.61
C PRO A 259 2.61 7.22 -6.34
N VAL A 260 2.62 8.56 -6.41
CA VAL A 260 3.85 9.37 -6.50
C VAL A 260 4.45 9.74 -5.15
N VAL A 261 3.60 10.05 -4.17
CA VAL A 261 4.01 10.46 -2.81
C VAL A 261 3.54 9.37 -1.84
N ASP A 262 4.47 8.78 -1.10
CA ASP A 262 4.24 7.63 -0.24
C ASP A 262 4.73 7.87 1.19
N PHE A 263 4.28 7.03 2.11
CA PHE A 263 4.86 6.89 3.43
C PHE A 263 5.45 5.49 3.59
N ARG A 264 6.74 5.39 3.95
CA ARG A 264 7.47 4.14 4.04
C ARG A 264 8.33 4.03 5.29
N PHE A 265 8.41 2.83 5.83
CA PHE A 265 9.33 2.50 6.93
C PHE A 265 9.77 1.04 6.82
N ILE A 266 10.90 0.71 7.44
CA ILE A 266 11.42 -0.66 7.46
C ILE A 266 11.17 -1.30 8.82
N ASN A 267 10.58 -2.51 8.84
CA ASN A 267 10.60 -3.34 10.03
C ASN A 267 12.01 -3.93 10.22
N ASN A 268 12.91 -3.19 10.86
CA ASN A 268 14.29 -3.62 11.11
C ASN A 268 14.44 -4.51 12.37
N THR A 269 13.36 -5.12 12.85
CA THR A 269 13.37 -6.02 14.02
C THR A 269 13.44 -7.49 13.55
N PRO A 270 13.83 -8.44 14.42
CA PRO A 270 13.81 -9.85 14.09
C PRO A 270 12.39 -10.46 14.17
N TYR A 271 11.37 -9.67 14.48
CA TYR A 271 10.00 -10.13 14.73
C TYR A 271 9.03 -9.50 13.72
N HIS A 272 7.89 -10.16 13.48
CA HIS A 272 6.85 -9.57 12.66
C HIS A 272 6.19 -8.41 13.41
N LEU A 273 5.67 -7.46 12.63
CA LEU A 273 4.90 -6.32 13.11
C LEU A 273 3.46 -6.50 12.65
N LEU A 274 2.51 -6.45 13.58
CA LEU A 274 1.08 -6.37 13.27
C LEU A 274 0.61 -4.92 13.39
N ILE A 275 -0.11 -4.44 12.38
CA ILE A 275 -0.71 -3.11 12.34
C ILE A 275 -2.22 -3.25 12.49
N GLU A 276 -2.78 -2.50 13.43
CA GLU A 276 -4.21 -2.39 13.67
C GLU A 276 -4.64 -0.93 13.68
N ASN A 277 -5.93 -0.70 13.50
CA ASN A 277 -6.51 0.63 13.65
C ASN A 277 -7.92 0.58 14.23
N TYR A 278 -8.29 1.67 14.88
CA TYR A 278 -9.56 1.83 15.56
C TYR A 278 -10.11 3.22 15.21
N TYR A 279 -11.15 3.23 14.38
CA TYR A 279 -11.87 4.45 14.02
C TYR A 279 -12.99 4.71 15.04
N SER A 280 -13.08 5.95 15.53
CA SER A 280 -14.14 6.39 16.42
C SER A 280 -14.87 7.58 15.80
N GLU A 281 -16.12 7.35 15.39
CA GLU A 281 -17.00 8.42 14.92
C GLU A 281 -17.39 9.38 16.05
N GLU A 282 -17.70 8.83 17.23
CA GLU A 282 -18.09 9.60 18.43
C GLU A 282 -17.00 10.56 18.90
N ASN A 283 -15.74 10.11 18.91
CA ASN A 283 -14.61 10.94 19.34
C ASN A 283 -13.93 11.68 18.18
N GLU A 284 -14.46 11.52 16.95
CA GLU A 284 -13.86 12.04 15.72
C GLU A 284 -12.35 11.77 15.66
N ALA A 285 -11.95 10.52 15.95
CA ALA A 285 -10.56 10.12 16.13
C ALA A 285 -10.21 8.83 15.39
N LEU A 286 -8.95 8.71 15.00
CA LEU A 286 -8.35 7.51 14.44
C LEU A 286 -7.13 7.13 15.27
N THR A 287 -7.13 5.90 15.80
CA THR A 287 -6.00 5.32 16.52
C THR A 287 -5.35 4.24 15.66
N MET A 288 -4.02 4.27 15.55
CA MET A 288 -3.21 3.19 14.98
C MET A 288 -2.46 2.50 16.10
N LYS A 289 -2.35 1.17 16.02
CA LYS A 289 -1.61 0.34 16.97
C LYS A 289 -0.64 -0.57 16.24
N MET A 290 0.50 -0.81 16.87
CA MET A 290 1.55 -1.69 16.39
C MET A 290 1.90 -2.73 17.45
N TYR A 291 1.75 -4.00 17.12
CA TYR A 291 2.06 -5.13 18.00
C TYR A 291 3.29 -5.90 17.49
N SER A 292 4.18 -6.27 18.39
CA SER A 292 5.39 -7.07 18.10
C SER A 292 5.98 -7.62 19.40
N THR A 293 7.26 -7.95 19.42
CA THR A 293 8.05 -8.16 20.65
C THR A 293 8.86 -6.90 20.93
N SER A 294 8.74 -6.35 22.15
CA SER A 294 9.50 -5.17 22.52
C SER A 294 11.01 -5.44 22.53
N LEU A 295 11.77 -4.55 21.89
CA LEU A 295 13.24 -4.52 21.97
C LEU A 295 13.75 -3.52 23.01
N GLY A 296 12.84 -2.96 23.83
CA GLY A 296 13.17 -1.89 24.78
C GLY A 296 13.70 -0.62 24.11
N ARG A 297 13.22 -0.31 22.90
CA ARG A 297 13.57 0.94 22.22
C ARG A 297 13.02 2.14 23.00
N VAL A 298 13.82 3.19 23.11
CA VAL A 298 13.40 4.49 23.65
C VAL A 298 13.54 5.52 22.54
N VAL A 299 12.45 6.23 22.26
CA VAL A 299 12.41 7.29 21.26
C VAL A 299 12.31 8.63 21.99
N GLU A 300 13.17 9.57 21.64
CA GLU A 300 13.08 10.96 22.08
C GLU A 300 12.89 11.87 20.87
N LYS A 301 12.07 12.91 21.03
CA LYS A 301 11.77 13.92 20.03
C LYS A 301 11.97 15.30 20.66
N THR A 302 12.61 16.22 19.95
CA THR A 302 12.68 17.62 20.39
C THR A 302 11.36 18.35 20.12
N GLU A 303 11.19 19.50 20.76
CA GLU A 303 10.20 20.48 20.28
C GLU A 303 10.54 20.91 18.84
N PRO A 304 9.53 21.25 18.02
CA PRO A 304 9.75 21.76 16.67
C PRO A 304 10.50 23.08 16.69
N VAL A 305 11.58 23.15 15.91
CA VAL A 305 12.37 24.35 15.68
C VAL A 305 11.89 25.02 14.39
N PHE A 306 11.49 26.28 14.48
CA PHE A 306 10.99 27.06 13.35
C PHE A 306 12.09 27.98 12.82
N GLU A 307 12.34 27.89 11.53
CA GLU A 307 13.28 28.73 10.79
C GLU A 307 12.59 29.32 9.56
N ASN A 308 13.12 30.42 9.04
CA ASN A 308 12.60 31.08 7.82
C ASN A 308 11.10 31.38 7.88
N VAL A 309 10.60 31.81 9.05
CA VAL A 309 9.17 32.07 9.25
C VAL A 309 8.70 33.20 8.33
N VAL A 310 7.66 32.93 7.55
CA VAL A 310 6.98 33.86 6.66
C VAL A 310 5.53 34.00 7.14
N PRO A 311 5.07 35.21 7.49
CA PRO A 311 3.68 35.42 7.90
C PRO A 311 2.69 34.92 6.84
N ALA A 312 1.49 34.52 7.31
CA ALA A 312 0.37 34.24 6.41
C ALA A 312 0.06 35.48 5.53
N PRO A 313 -0.41 35.29 4.28
CA PRO A 313 -0.87 36.41 3.46
C PRO A 313 -2.02 37.16 4.15
N GLU A 314 -2.00 38.49 4.07
CA GLU A 314 -3.07 39.34 4.64
C GLU A 314 -4.36 39.30 3.80
N GLU A 315 -4.25 38.99 2.51
CA GLU A 315 -5.40 38.91 1.61
C GLU A 315 -5.99 37.50 1.60
N ASP A 316 -7.27 37.41 1.97
CA ASP A 316 -8.04 36.18 1.89
C ASP A 316 -8.40 35.84 0.44
N VAL A 317 -8.43 34.55 0.13
CA VAL A 317 -8.82 34.03 -1.18
C VAL A 317 -10.31 33.75 -1.20
N TRP A 318 -11.03 34.34 -2.16
CA TRP A 318 -12.46 34.10 -2.37
C TRP A 318 -12.68 33.47 -3.73
N GLU A 319 -13.16 32.23 -3.75
CA GLU A 319 -13.41 31.48 -4.98
C GLU A 319 -14.91 31.24 -5.16
N PHE A 320 -15.42 31.56 -6.35
CA PHE A 320 -16.81 31.28 -6.69
C PHE A 320 -17.01 29.76 -6.85
N ASN A 321 -18.07 29.25 -6.25
CA ASN A 321 -18.47 27.85 -6.35
C ASN A 321 -19.96 27.76 -6.70
N GLU A 322 -20.25 27.32 -7.93
CA GLU A 322 -21.64 27.23 -8.43
C GLU A 322 -22.47 26.13 -7.77
N ASP A 323 -21.81 25.14 -7.15
CA ASP A 323 -22.47 24.03 -6.46
C ASP A 323 -22.96 24.43 -5.06
N LEU A 324 -22.50 25.57 -4.53
CA LEU A 324 -22.97 26.09 -3.26
C LEU A 324 -24.38 26.69 -3.39
N PRO A 325 -25.26 26.53 -2.38
CA PRO A 325 -26.54 27.21 -2.35
C PRO A 325 -26.39 28.73 -2.51
N ALA A 326 -27.39 29.37 -3.13
CA ALA A 326 -27.35 30.81 -3.31
C ALA A 326 -27.27 31.54 -1.96
N GLY A 327 -26.37 32.52 -1.86
CA GLY A 327 -26.16 33.32 -0.65
C GLY A 327 -25.34 32.65 0.46
N THR A 328 -24.63 31.54 0.21
CA THR A 328 -23.78 30.89 1.22
C THR A 328 -22.30 31.14 1.01
N VAL A 329 -21.54 31.20 2.11
CA VAL A 329 -20.08 31.26 2.13
C VAL A 329 -19.56 30.19 3.10
N ASN A 330 -18.61 29.38 2.65
CA ASN A 330 -17.93 28.38 3.47
C ASN A 330 -16.42 28.70 3.52
N GLN A 331 -15.85 28.77 4.71
CA GLN A 331 -14.40 28.76 4.86
C GLN A 331 -13.88 27.34 4.65
N ILE A 332 -12.89 27.19 3.78
CA ILE A 332 -12.31 25.89 3.41
C ILE A 332 -10.85 25.74 3.82
N ASP A 333 -10.14 26.86 4.03
CA ASP A 333 -8.79 26.88 4.58
C ASP A 333 -8.62 28.03 5.57
N TRP A 334 -7.67 27.86 6.48
CA TRP A 334 -7.33 28.81 7.52
C TRP A 334 -5.90 29.29 7.31
N ALA A 335 -5.70 30.59 7.52
CA ALA A 335 -4.39 31.21 7.39
C ALA A 335 -3.37 30.55 8.33
N THR A 336 -2.20 30.26 7.80
CA THR A 336 -1.04 29.79 8.57
C THR A 336 0.23 30.44 8.07
N GLU A 337 1.16 30.68 8.98
CA GLU A 337 2.51 31.05 8.60
C GLU A 337 3.20 29.89 7.87
N GLY A 338 4.13 30.25 6.98
CA GLY A 338 5.09 29.33 6.41
C GLY A 338 6.35 29.30 7.27
N ALA A 339 7.01 28.15 7.32
CA ALA A 339 8.28 27.98 8.02
C ALA A 339 8.98 26.72 7.52
N THR A 340 10.30 26.68 7.69
CA THR A 340 11.03 25.43 7.80
C THR A 340 10.90 24.95 9.24
N VAL A 341 10.27 23.80 9.45
CA VAL A 341 10.11 23.18 10.77
C VAL A 341 10.96 21.93 10.84
N THR A 342 11.88 21.90 11.80
CA THR A 342 12.76 20.77 12.04
C THR A 342 12.43 20.15 13.39
N ILE A 343 12.22 18.85 13.41
CA ILE A 343 12.20 18.04 14.65
C ILE A 343 13.39 17.10 14.63
N HIS A 344 14.04 16.95 15.77
CA HIS A 344 15.14 16.02 15.93
C HIS A 344 14.65 14.79 16.69
N ARG A 345 15.01 13.60 16.19
CA ARG A 345 14.62 12.31 16.75
C ARG A 345 15.85 11.45 17.04
N THR A 346 15.91 10.91 18.24
CA THR A 346 16.85 9.85 18.60
C THR A 346 16.11 8.58 18.98
N VAL A 347 16.69 7.43 18.64
CA VAL A 347 16.21 6.12 19.07
C VAL A 347 17.36 5.36 19.68
N THR A 348 17.21 4.90 20.92
CA THR A 348 18.18 4.05 21.62
C THR A 348 17.59 2.67 21.89
N ASN A 349 18.44 1.66 22.02
CA ASN A 349 18.02 0.32 22.45
C ASN A 349 17.99 0.20 24.00
N ALA A 350 17.62 -0.98 24.51
CA ALA A 350 17.54 -1.23 25.95
C ALA A 350 18.88 -1.03 26.71
N GLU A 351 20.02 -1.19 26.03
CA GLU A 351 21.35 -0.93 26.60
C GLU A 351 21.80 0.53 26.48
N GLY A 352 20.96 1.42 25.92
CA GLY A 352 21.28 2.83 25.69
C GLY A 352 22.16 3.07 24.46
N VAL A 353 22.34 2.08 23.59
CA VAL A 353 23.05 2.24 22.31
C VAL A 353 22.17 2.99 21.34
N LEU A 354 22.70 4.08 20.79
CA LEU A 354 22.06 4.89 19.75
C LEU A 354 21.89 4.08 18.46
N LEU A 355 20.65 3.99 17.97
CA LEU A 355 20.26 3.28 16.75
C LEU A 355 19.94 4.25 15.61
N ILE A 356 19.23 5.35 15.92
CA ILE A 356 18.81 6.38 14.98
C ILE A 356 19.08 7.74 15.62
N ASP A 357 19.56 8.67 14.80
CA ASP A 357 19.85 10.06 15.14
C ASP A 357 19.62 10.87 13.86
N GLU A 358 18.46 11.53 13.77
CA GLU A 358 17.97 12.11 12.52
C GLU A 358 17.17 13.40 12.74
N ASP A 359 17.25 14.29 11.74
CA ASP A 359 16.38 15.46 11.63
C ASP A 359 15.27 15.18 10.61
N LEU A 360 14.02 15.40 10.99
CA LEU A 360 12.90 15.44 10.06
C LEU A 360 12.58 16.91 9.78
N VAL A 361 12.80 17.30 8.53
CA VAL A 361 12.58 18.67 8.06
C VAL A 361 11.29 18.76 7.26
N SER A 362 10.46 19.74 7.59
CA SER A 362 9.21 20.05 6.89
C SER A 362 9.28 21.47 6.35
N GLN A 363 8.95 21.64 5.07
CA GLN A 363 8.92 22.96 4.44
C GLN A 363 7.47 23.36 4.19
N TYR A 364 6.98 24.29 5.00
CA TYR A 364 5.64 24.84 4.86
C TYR A 364 5.72 26.20 4.20
N ILE A 365 4.91 26.40 3.16
CA ILE A 365 4.65 27.71 2.59
C ILE A 365 3.56 28.43 3.39
N PRO A 366 3.57 29.78 3.43
CA PRO A 366 2.49 30.54 4.05
C PRO A 366 1.19 30.31 3.29
N TRP A 367 0.08 30.25 4.03
CA TRP A 367 -1.24 29.98 3.48
C TRP A 367 -2.24 31.03 3.94
N ALA A 368 -3.14 31.45 3.05
CA ALA A 368 -4.19 32.42 3.34
C ALA A 368 -5.46 31.72 3.85
N ASN A 369 -6.39 32.47 4.44
CA ASN A 369 -7.75 31.95 4.53
C ASN A 369 -8.31 31.80 3.11
N ALA A 370 -9.08 30.74 2.89
CA ALA A 370 -9.79 30.56 1.63
C ALA A 370 -11.27 30.31 1.89
N TYR A 371 -12.10 30.96 1.09
CA TYR A 371 -13.55 30.93 1.17
C TYR A 371 -14.13 30.53 -0.18
N HIS A 372 -15.07 29.59 -0.17
CA HIS A 372 -15.95 29.33 -1.31
C HIS A 372 -17.27 30.07 -1.13
N TYR A 373 -17.70 30.82 -2.15
CA TYR A 373 -18.97 31.56 -2.13
C TYR A 373 -19.91 31.14 -3.27
N GLY A 374 -21.19 31.03 -2.95
CA GLY A 374 -22.23 30.61 -3.89
C GLY A 374 -22.83 31.75 -4.73
N PRO A 375 -23.74 31.42 -5.67
CA PRO A 375 -24.44 32.40 -6.50
C PRO A 375 -25.11 33.51 -5.67
N GLY A 376 -24.97 34.75 -6.12
CA GLY A 376 -25.61 35.91 -5.49
C GLY A 376 -24.88 36.51 -4.28
N VAL A 377 -23.67 36.03 -3.95
CA VAL A 377 -22.78 36.68 -2.96
C VAL A 377 -21.86 37.67 -3.67
N ASP A 378 -21.81 38.92 -3.19
CA ASP A 378 -20.83 39.93 -3.60
C ASP A 378 -19.59 39.81 -2.69
N ALA A 379 -18.65 38.93 -3.06
CA ALA A 379 -17.44 38.68 -2.28
C ALA A 379 -16.45 39.89 -2.30
N PRO A 380 -15.71 40.15 -1.21
CA PRO A 380 -15.76 39.46 0.08
C PRO A 380 -16.94 39.93 0.96
N ASP A 381 -17.71 38.98 1.51
CA ASP A 381 -18.77 39.25 2.49
C ASP A 381 -18.63 38.34 3.71
N TYR A 382 -17.91 38.83 4.71
CA TYR A 382 -17.65 38.11 5.96
C TYR A 382 -18.90 37.92 6.84
N SER A 383 -20.00 38.64 6.58
CA SER A 383 -21.22 38.49 7.36
C SER A 383 -21.94 37.15 7.10
N LEU A 384 -21.60 36.50 5.99
CA LEU A 384 -22.16 35.22 5.55
C LEU A 384 -21.27 34.01 5.90
N VAL A 385 -20.06 34.25 6.42
CA VAL A 385 -19.17 33.18 6.90
C VAL A 385 -19.75 32.64 8.19
N ASN A 386 -20.25 31.40 8.16
CA ASN A 386 -20.68 30.73 9.40
C ASN A 386 -19.45 30.58 10.34
N PRO A 387 -19.60 30.90 11.63
CA PRO A 387 -18.51 30.83 12.60
C PRO A 387 -18.04 29.40 12.89
#